data_AF-A0A973KXK5-F1
#
_entry.id   AF-A0A973KXK5-F1
#
_cell.length_a   1.000
_cell.length_b   1.000
_cell.length_c   1.000
_cell.angle_alpha   90.00
_cell.angle_beta   90.00
_cell.angle_gamma   90.00
#
_symmetry.space_group_name_H-M   'P 1'
#
loop_
_entity.id
_entity.type
_entity.pdbx_description
1 polymer ?
#
loop_
_entity_poly.entity_id
_entity_poly.type
_entity_poly.pdbx_seq_one_letter_code
_entity_poly.pdbx_strand_id
1 'polypeptide(L)'
;MAPAAGLQLAFAIPNFLIQEQSVGLHYDQDNDVLDHLLDPGPLTFTGGRATRHPRPGPGVEIDEAAVERAAELGHRWRGPSWRHEDGSFAEW
;
A
#
# COMPACT_ATOMS: atom_id res chain seq x y z
N MET A 1 1.26 4.90 4.52
CA MET A 1 2.11 5.75 3.66
C MET A 1 2.12 5.12 2.28
N ALA A 2 1.80 5.87 1.22
CA ALA A 2 1.66 5.31 -0.13
C ALA A 2 3.00 4.72 -0.63
N PRO A 3 3.04 3.48 -1.15
CA PRO A 3 4.28 2.78 -1.51
C PRO A 3 5.17 3.56 -2.49
N ALA A 4 4.57 4.34 -3.40
CA ALA A 4 5.31 5.21 -4.33
C ALA A 4 6.20 6.23 -3.59
N ALA A 5 5.70 6.86 -2.53
CA ALA A 5 6.48 7.83 -1.75
C ALA A 5 7.58 7.14 -0.92
N GLY A 6 7.26 5.98 -0.31
CA GLY A 6 8.25 5.18 0.41
C GLY A 6 9.43 4.76 -0.48
N LEU A 7 9.16 4.39 -1.72
CA LEU A 7 10.19 4.05 -2.70
C LEU A 7 11.10 5.24 -3.06
N GLN A 8 10.56 6.47 -3.16
CA GLN A 8 11.40 7.65 -3.38
C GLN A 8 12.42 7.84 -2.25
N LEU A 9 12.01 7.62 -1.00
CA LEU A 9 12.91 7.64 0.15
C LEU A 9 13.92 6.49 0.09
N ALA A 10 13.46 5.28 -0.21
CA ALA A 10 14.31 4.10 -0.34
C ALA A 10 15.44 4.29 -1.37
N PHE A 11 15.15 4.96 -2.49
CA PHE A 11 16.15 5.24 -3.53
C PHE A 11 17.09 6.41 -3.19
N ALA A 12 16.75 7.26 -2.22
CA ALA A 12 17.52 8.44 -1.86
C ALA A 12 18.38 8.29 -0.59
N ILE A 13 18.11 7.27 0.23
CA ILE A 13 18.73 7.08 1.55
C ILE A 13 19.84 6.03 1.46
N PRO A 14 21.12 6.38 1.67
CA PRO A 14 22.24 5.45 1.52
C PRO A 14 22.23 4.26 2.49
N ASN A 15 21.61 4.40 3.66
CA ASN A 15 21.51 3.37 4.68
C ASN A 15 20.14 2.65 4.68
N PHE A 16 19.39 2.76 3.58
CA PHE A 16 18.15 1.99 3.41
C PHE A 16 18.44 0.49 3.29
N LEU A 17 17.62 -0.34 3.94
CA LEU A 17 17.81 -1.80 4.01
C LEU A 17 16.66 -2.57 3.36
N ILE A 18 15.41 -2.32 3.80
CA ILE A 18 14.21 -3.01 3.30
C ILE A 18 13.01 -2.06 3.24
N GLN A 19 12.10 -2.31 2.30
CA GLN A 19 10.81 -1.65 2.16
C GLN A 19 9.73 -2.73 2.17
N GLU A 20 8.81 -2.64 3.12
CA GLU A 20 7.63 -3.49 3.14
C GLU A 20 6.64 -3.06 2.05
N GLN A 21 6.00 -4.04 1.44
CA GLN A 21 4.95 -3.88 0.43
C GLN A 21 3.98 -5.06 0.52
N SER A 22 2.69 -4.80 0.30
CA SER A 22 1.61 -5.80 0.38
C SER A 22 0.94 -6.08 -0.97
N VAL A 23 1.55 -5.67 -2.07
CA VAL A 23 1.04 -5.86 -3.44
C VAL A 23 0.89 -7.35 -3.73
N GLY A 24 -0.31 -7.77 -4.15
CA GLY A 24 -0.63 -9.17 -4.43
C GLY A 24 -0.79 -10.07 -3.21
N LEU A 25 -0.62 -9.55 -1.98
CA LEU A 25 -1.04 -10.23 -0.75
C LEU A 25 -2.53 -9.95 -0.57
N HIS A 26 -3.37 -10.82 -1.13
CA HIS A 26 -4.83 -10.71 -1.08
C HIS A 26 -5.33 -10.97 0.35
N TYR A 27 -5.28 -9.96 1.23
CA TYR A 27 -5.90 -9.99 2.56
C TYR A 27 -7.37 -9.56 2.52
N ASP A 28 -7.73 -8.69 1.57
CA ASP A 28 -9.10 -8.27 1.25
C ASP A 28 -9.37 -8.69 -0.20
N GLN A 29 -10.37 -9.54 -0.45
CA GLN A 29 -10.59 -10.14 -1.78
C GLN A 29 -11.06 -9.13 -2.86
N ASP A 30 -11.31 -7.88 -2.49
CA ASP A 30 -12.05 -6.92 -3.34
C ASP A 30 -11.36 -5.54 -3.52
N ASN A 31 -10.16 -5.29 -2.98
CA ASN A 31 -9.48 -3.99 -3.13
C ASN A 31 -7.95 -4.05 -2.92
N ASP A 32 -7.17 -4.22 -4.00
CA ASP A 32 -5.70 -4.15 -3.96
C ASP A 32 -5.24 -2.68 -4.12
N VAL A 33 -4.09 -2.36 -3.56
CA VAL A 33 -3.41 -1.05 -3.65
C VAL A 33 -3.21 -0.60 -5.10
N LEU A 34 -3.12 -1.56 -6.04
CA LEU A 34 -2.93 -1.29 -7.45
C LEU A 34 -4.22 -0.95 -8.21
N ASP A 35 -5.40 -1.25 -7.66
CA ASP A 35 -6.69 -1.09 -8.36
C ASP A 35 -7.10 0.37 -8.57
N HIS A 36 -6.42 1.28 -7.88
CA HIS A 36 -6.64 2.73 -7.98
C HIS A 36 -5.57 3.44 -8.82
N LEU A 37 -4.72 2.71 -9.54
CA LEU A 37 -3.70 3.28 -10.42
C LEU A 37 -4.08 3.11 -11.88
N LEU A 38 -3.85 4.16 -12.69
CA LEU A 38 -3.97 4.05 -14.14
C LEU A 38 -2.89 3.15 -14.75
N ASP A 39 -1.72 3.11 -14.11
CA ASP A 39 -0.59 2.25 -14.48
C ASP A 39 0.08 1.69 -13.21
N PRO A 40 0.01 0.37 -12.95
CA PRO A 40 0.69 -0.26 -11.82
C PRO A 40 2.17 -0.55 -12.10
N GLY A 41 2.65 -0.40 -13.34
CA GLY A 41 4.03 -0.66 -13.77
C GLY A 41 5.11 -0.08 -12.85
N PRO A 42 5.01 1.19 -12.40
CA PRO A 42 5.96 1.80 -11.46
C PRO A 42 6.09 1.08 -10.10
N LEU A 43 5.10 0.29 -9.70
CA LEU A 43 5.09 -0.51 -8.46
C LEU A 43 5.29 -2.01 -8.72
N THR A 44 5.86 -2.37 -9.87
CA THR A 44 6.21 -3.76 -10.18
C THR A 44 7.54 -4.15 -9.53
N PHE A 45 7.55 -5.30 -8.86
CA PHE A 45 8.73 -5.85 -8.20
C PHE A 45 9.24 -7.07 -8.96
N THR A 46 10.54 -7.08 -9.29
CA THR A 46 11.20 -8.19 -10.01
C THR A 46 12.27 -8.80 -9.12
N GLY A 47 12.18 -10.10 -8.86
CA GLY A 47 13.14 -10.80 -7.98
C GLY A 47 13.18 -10.22 -6.56
N GLY A 48 12.05 -9.76 -6.04
CA GLY A 48 11.94 -9.15 -4.70
C GLY A 48 12.49 -7.72 -4.62
N ARG A 49 12.72 -7.03 -5.73
CA ARG A 49 13.28 -5.67 -5.78
C ARG A 49 12.41 -4.72 -6.59
N ALA A 50 12.28 -3.49 -6.10
CA ALA A 50 11.71 -2.39 -6.87
C ALA A 50 12.76 -1.81 -7.83
N THR A 51 12.30 -1.26 -8.95
CA THR A 51 13.15 -0.50 -9.88
C THR A 51 12.76 0.97 -9.87
N ARG A 52 13.73 1.86 -9.83
CA ARG A 52 13.47 3.30 -9.90
C ARG A 52 12.98 3.71 -11.29
N HIS A 53 11.82 4.36 -11.37
CA HIS A 53 11.33 4.96 -12.62
C HIS A 53 11.89 6.38 -12.82
N PRO A 54 12.25 6.82 -14.05
CA PRO A 54 12.75 8.17 -14.32
C PRO A 54 11.67 9.28 -14.32
N ARG A 55 10.42 8.98 -13.98
CA ARG A 55 9.31 9.94 -14.08
C ARG A 55 9.39 10.95 -12.93
N PRO A 56 8.96 12.21 -13.14
CA PRO A 56 8.90 13.19 -12.07
C PRO A 56 7.86 12.80 -11.01
N GLY A 57 8.07 13.30 -9.79
CA GLY A 57 7.17 13.05 -8.67
C GLY A 57 7.20 11.58 -8.18
N PRO A 58 6.11 11.10 -7.56
CA PRO A 58 6.02 9.72 -7.06
C PRO A 58 6.05 8.66 -8.18
N GLY A 59 5.86 9.06 -9.44
CA GLY A 59 5.91 8.16 -10.60
C GLY A 59 4.64 7.34 -10.84
N VAL A 60 3.56 7.59 -10.11
CA VAL A 60 2.25 6.93 -10.27
C VAL A 60 1.16 7.94 -10.65
N GLU A 61 0.13 7.46 -11.34
CA GLU A 61 -1.08 8.23 -11.68
C GLU A 61 -2.30 7.51 -11.08
N ILE A 62 -3.21 8.28 -10.47
CA ILE A 62 -4.39 7.75 -9.78
C ILE A 62 -5.57 7.66 -10.77
N ASP A 63 -6.29 6.55 -10.77
CA ASP A 63 -7.60 6.45 -11.39
C ASP A 63 -8.65 7.07 -10.46
N GLU A 64 -8.92 8.37 -10.64
CA GLU A 64 -9.88 9.12 -9.84
C GLU A 64 -11.28 8.52 -9.91
N ALA A 65 -11.69 8.00 -11.07
CA ALA A 65 -13.01 7.39 -11.22
C ALA A 65 -13.12 6.07 -10.44
N ALA A 66 -12.05 5.28 -10.36
CA ALA A 66 -12.00 4.10 -9.49
C ALA A 66 -12.06 4.48 -8.00
N VAL A 67 -11.36 5.54 -7.61
CA VAL A 67 -11.41 6.07 -6.23
C VAL A 67 -12.82 6.56 -5.88
N GLU A 68 -13.48 7.29 -6.77
CA GLU A 68 -14.85 7.77 -6.56
C GLU A 68 -15.84 6.61 -6.39
N ARG A 69 -15.78 5.59 -7.26
CA ARG A 69 -16.62 4.38 -7.14
C ARG A 69 -16.36 3.64 -5.83
N ALA A 70 -15.10 3.51 -5.43
CA ALA A 70 -14.76 2.89 -4.16
C ALA A 70 -15.33 3.69 -2.98
N ALA A 71 -15.27 5.03 -3.03
CA ALA A 71 -15.79 5.90 -1.98
C ALA A 71 -17.30 5.78 -1.73
N GLU A 72 -18.08 5.33 -2.72
CA GLU A 72 -19.51 5.06 -2.57
C GLU A 72 -19.78 3.86 -1.64
N LEU A 73 -18.88 2.86 -1.63
CA LEU A 73 -18.89 1.73 -0.71
C LEU A 73 -18.39 2.18 0.66
N GLY A 74 -19.29 2.77 1.46
CA GLY A 74 -18.96 3.38 2.75
C GLY A 74 -17.98 2.55 3.61
N HIS A 75 -16.95 3.22 4.12
CA HIS A 75 -15.86 2.58 4.86
C HIS A 75 -16.03 2.81 6.36
N ARG A 76 -16.23 1.76 7.13
CA ARG A 76 -16.23 1.82 8.61
C ARG A 76 -15.38 0.70 9.20
N TRP A 77 -14.17 0.57 8.67
CA TRP A 77 -13.20 -0.37 9.23
C TRP A 77 -12.89 0.02 10.69
N ARG A 78 -12.86 -0.98 11.56
CA ARG A 78 -12.37 -0.87 12.93
C ARG A 78 -11.39 -2.00 13.16
N GLY A 79 -10.25 -1.67 13.76
CA GLY A 79 -9.31 -2.69 14.22
C GLY A 79 -10.03 -3.65 15.19
N PRO A 80 -9.77 -4.97 15.09
CA PRO A 80 -10.34 -5.93 16.01
C PRO A 80 -9.85 -5.65 17.44
N SER A 81 -10.76 -5.70 18.42
CA SER A 81 -10.41 -5.60 19.83
C SER A 81 -10.07 -6.98 20.37
N TRP A 82 -8.89 -7.13 20.97
CA TRP A 82 -8.47 -8.40 21.57
C TRP A 82 -8.51 -8.31 23.10
N ARG A 83 -8.79 -9.45 23.74
CA ARG A 83 -8.74 -9.60 25.19
C ARG A 83 -8.02 -10.88 25.54
N HIS A 84 -7.26 -10.84 26.63
CA HIS A 84 -6.67 -12.03 27.23
C HIS A 84 -7.75 -12.90 27.90
N GLU A 85 -7.42 -14.15 28.25
CA GLU A 85 -8.35 -15.08 28.90
C GLU A 85 -8.92 -14.55 30.23
N ASP A 86 -8.16 -13.68 30.92
CA ASP A 86 -8.57 -13.02 32.16
C ASP A 86 -9.47 -11.78 31.95
N GLY A 87 -9.80 -11.46 30.70
CA GLY A 87 -10.65 -10.33 30.31
C GLY A 87 -9.92 -8.99 30.18
N SER A 88 -8.62 -8.92 30.48
CA SER A 88 -7.81 -7.72 30.28
C SER A 88 -7.66 -7.39 28.78
N PHE A 89 -7.50 -6.10 28.47
CA PHE A 89 -7.35 -5.62 27.09
C PHE A 89 -5.98 -6.01 26.54
N ALA A 90 -5.96 -6.58 25.34
CA ALA A 90 -4.73 -6.84 24.60
C ALA A 90 -4.54 -5.75 23.54
N GLU A 91 -3.31 -5.22 23.46
CA GLU A 91 -2.91 -4.29 22.40
C GLU A 91 -3.03 -4.97 21.04
N TRP A 92 -3.48 -4.18 20.05
CA TRP A 92 -3.52 -4.60 18.65
C TRP A 92 -2.17 -4.36 17.99
#